data_AF-A0A662TQK5-F1
#
_entry.id   AF-A0A662TQK5-F1
#
_cell.length_a   1.000
_cell.length_b   1.000
_cell.length_c   1.000
_cell.angle_alpha   90.00
_cell.angle_beta   90.00
_cell.angle_gamma   90.00
#
_symmetry.space_group_name_H-M   'P 1'
#
loop_
_entity.id
_entity.type
_entity.pdbx_description
1 polymer ?
#
loop_
_entity_poly.entity_id
_entity_poly.type
_entity_poly.pdbx_seq_one_letter_code
_entity_poly.pdbx_strand_id
1 'polypeptide(L)' 'MVTVYDVPPDRLIRALAVYLKERVGEVKPPEWAFYAKTGAHAERIPED' A
#
# COMPACT_ATOMS: atom_id res chain seq x y z
N MET A 1 8.43 10.53 24.43
CA MET A 1 7.19 10.45 23.63
C MET A 1 7.57 9.80 22.32
N VAL A 2 6.90 8.72 21.93
CA VAL A 2 7.22 8.03 20.67
C VAL A 2 6.45 8.70 19.54
N THR A 3 7.14 8.97 18.45
CA THR A 3 6.64 9.63 17.24
C THR A 3 6.77 8.71 16.04
N VAL A 4 6.21 9.12 14.91
CA VAL A 4 6.28 8.38 13.64
C VAL A 4 7.72 8.13 13.17
N TYR A 5 8.65 9.00 13.56
CA TYR A 5 10.07 8.92 13.18
C TYR A 5 10.86 7.88 13.98
N ASP A 6 10.31 7.41 15.10
CA ASP A 6 10.97 6.44 15.97
C ASP A 6 10.69 4.98 15.54
N VAL A 7 9.84 4.79 14.53
CA VAL A 7 9.44 3.47 14.02
C VAL A 7 10.14 3.19 12.70
N PRO A 8 10.72 1.99 12.50
CA PRO A 8 11.25 1.59 11.20
C PRO A 8 10.19 1.73 10.10
N PRO A 9 10.48 2.45 8.99
CA PRO A 9 9.49 2.74 7.96
C PRO A 9 8.83 1.49 7.39
N ASP A 10 9.58 0.43 7.12
CA ASP A 10 9.05 -0.81 6.54
C ASP A 10 7.97 -1.45 7.42
N ARG A 11 8.17 -1.41 8.75
CA ARG A 11 7.21 -1.96 9.71
C ARG A 11 5.93 -1.14 9.77
N LEU A 12 6.08 0.19 9.78
CA LEU A 12 4.95 1.11 9.81
C LEU A 12 4.12 1.00 8.52
N ILE A 13 4.77 1.00 7.36
CA ILE A 13 4.12 0.90 6.05
C ILE A 13 3.32 -0.40 5.94
N ARG A 14 3.91 -1.53 6.35
CA ARG A 14 3.22 -2.83 6.30
C ARG A 14 1.98 -2.86 7.20
N ALA A 15 2.11 -2.37 8.44
CA ALA A 15 0.98 -2.32 9.38
C ALA A 15 -0.13 -1.37 8.89
N LEU A 16 0.24 -0.20 8.35
CA LEU A 16 -0.70 0.77 7.82
C LEU A 16 -1.42 0.25 6.57
N ALA A 17 -0.71 -0.44 5.67
CA ALA A 17 -1.30 -1.02 4.47
C ALA A 17 -2.40 -2.04 4.82
N VAL A 18 -2.16 -2.91 5.81
CA VAL A 18 -3.17 -3.85 6.32
C VAL A 18 -4.36 -3.09 6.91
N TYR A 19 -4.10 -2.10 7.76
CA TYR A 19 -5.15 -1.29 8.37
C TYR A 19 -6.04 -0.60 7.32
N LEU A 20 -5.46 -0.01 6.29
CA LEU A 20 -6.21 0.66 5.21
C LEU A 20 -7.08 -0.34 4.44
N LYS A 21 -6.54 -1.50 4.07
CA LYS A 21 -7.27 -2.55 3.34
C LYS A 21 -8.44 -3.13 4.15
N GLU A 22 -8.26 -3.34 5.45
CA GLU A 22 -9.24 -4.04 6.30
C GLU A 22 -10.26 -3.11 6.96
N ARG A 23 -9.84 -1.90 7.35
CA ARG A 23 -10.60 -1.03 8.25
C ARG A 23 -11.12 0.23 7.59
N VAL A 24 -10.57 0.63 6.43
CA VAL A 24 -10.93 1.87 5.75
C VAL A 24 -11.61 1.57 4.42
N GLY A 25 -12.94 1.44 4.47
CA GLY A 25 -13.76 1.07 3.30
C GLY A 25 -13.76 2.07 2.15
N GLU A 26 -13.28 3.30 2.36
CA GLU A 26 -13.09 4.32 1.33
C GLU A 26 -11.86 4.05 0.46
N VAL A 27 -10.85 3.34 1.00
CA VAL A 27 -9.62 3.01 0.29
C VAL A 27 -9.82 1.66 -0.39
N LYS A 28 -10.49 1.70 -1.55
CA LYS A 28 -10.67 0.54 -2.41
C LYS A 28 -9.93 0.76 -3.73
N PRO A 29 -9.21 -0.26 -4.22
CA PRO A 29 -8.59 -0.16 -5.54
C PRO A 29 -9.70 -0.01 -6.60
N PRO A 30 -9.53 0.91 -7.57
CA PRO A 30 -10.41 0.96 -8.73
C PRO A 30 -10.19 -0.30 -9.60
N GLU A 31 -11.19 -0.68 -10.41
CA GLU A 31 -11.16 -1.94 -11.16
C GLU A 31 -9.94 -2.11 -12.07
N TRP A 32 -9.45 -1.03 -12.68
CA TRP A 32 -8.28 -1.07 -13.57
C TRP A 32 -6.96 -1.33 -12.84
N ALA A 33 -6.89 -1.15 -11.51
CA ALA A 33 -5.65 -1.30 -10.74
C ALA A 33 -5.13 -2.74 -10.73
N PHE A 34 -6.00 -3.74 -10.92
CA PHE A 34 -5.62 -5.15 -10.99
C PHE A 34 -4.98 -5.57 -12.31
N TYR A 35 -5.04 -4.71 -13.32
CA TYR A 35 -4.56 -5.00 -14.67
C TYR A 35 -3.44 -4.05 -15.12
N ALA A 36 -3.39 -2.84 -14.54
CA ALA A 36 -2.42 -1.83 -14.91
C ALA A 36 -1.07 -2.06 -14.21
N LYS A 37 0.02 -1.89 -14.98
CA LYS A 37 1.36 -1.73 -14.42
C LYS A 37 1.51 -0.35 -13.77
N THR A 38 2.36 -0.24 -12.75
CA THR A 38 2.59 1.01 -12.00
C THR A 38 3.39 2.06 -12.75
N GLY A 39 4.09 1.69 -13.82
CA GLY A 39 4.84 2.64 -14.64
C GLY A 39 5.40 2.03 -15.92
N ALA A 40 5.94 2.89 -16.80
CA ALA A 40 6.50 2.46 -18.08
C ALA A 40 7.65 1.42 -17.92
N HIS A 41 8.41 1.54 -16.82
CA HIS A 41 9.55 0.69 -16.48
C HIS A 41 9.19 -0.70 -15.95
N ALA A 42 7.91 -0.94 -15.59
CA ALA A 42 7.45 -2.24 -15.16
C ALA A 42 6.91 -3.04 -16.36
N GLU A 43 7.13 -4.35 -16.35
CA GLU A 43 6.56 -5.26 -17.37
C GLU A 43 5.31 -5.99 -16.87
N ARG A 44 5.18 -6.14 -15.54
CA ARG A 44 4.10 -6.89 -14.88
C ARG A 44 3.34 -6.01 -13.90
N ILE A 45 2.16 -6.46 -13.51
CA ILE A 45 1.37 -5.85 -12.44
C ILE A 45 2.10 -6.02 -11.09
N PRO A 46 1.85 -5.12 -10.11
CA PRO A 46 2.38 -5.29 -8.76
C PRO A 46 1.84 -6.55 -8.08
N GLU A 47 2.70 -7.21 -7.32
CA GLU A 47 2.34 -8.30 -6.40
C GLU A 47 2.34 -7.75 -4.96
N ASP A 48 1.53 -8.36 -4.09
CA ASP A 48 1.29 -7.91 -2.71
C ASP A 48 2.30 -8.48 -1.69
#